data_AF-A0A0N4YMU9-F1
#
_entry.id   AF-A0A0N4YMU9-F1
#
_cell.length_a   1.000
_cell.length_b   1.000
_cell.length_c   1.000
_cell.angle_alpha   90.00
_cell.angle_beta   90.00
_cell.angle_gamma   90.00
#
_symmetry.space_group_name_H-M   'P 1'
#
loop_
_entity.id
_entity.type
_entity.pdbx_description
1 polymer ?
#
loop_
_entity_poly.entity_id
_entity_poly.type
_entity_poly.pdbx_seq_one_letter_code
_entity_poly.pdbx_strand_id
1 'polypeptide(L)'
;MVGVIGTHNGKFHCDEVLACYMLKRLNQFRDYSVVRTRDPATLDTCDIVVDVGAVYDHSKKRYDHHQKEFNETMQTLSILDFNTKLSSAGLVYAHYGRQLVAEVLLEMVGILYRKLYETFVEAVDAIDNGIPAYDGIPRYHVSGGLSGRVGHLNPHWNEVNPNPDERFQQAMELAGGLLFSHKNH
;
A
#
# COMPACT_ATOMS: atom_id res chain seq x y z
N MET A 1 -8.21 22.56 -8.12
CA MET A 1 -8.64 21.17 -8.36
C MET A 1 -8.17 20.34 -7.20
N VAL A 2 -9.01 19.41 -6.74
CA VAL A 2 -8.59 18.36 -5.83
C VAL A 2 -7.73 17.38 -6.64
N GLY A 3 -6.54 17.03 -6.16
CA GLY A 3 -5.66 16.11 -6.89
C GLY A 3 -6.21 14.68 -6.98
N VAL A 4 -5.53 13.82 -7.73
CA VAL A 4 -5.99 12.47 -8.04
C VAL A 4 -4.90 11.42 -7.80
N ILE A 5 -5.27 10.34 -7.11
CA ILE A 5 -4.49 9.11 -6.96
C ILE A 5 -5.10 8.06 -7.88
N GLY A 6 -4.32 7.59 -8.86
CA GLY A 6 -4.69 6.50 -9.75
C GLY A 6 -4.25 5.15 -9.22
N THR A 7 -5.10 4.12 -9.30
CA THR A 7 -4.72 2.72 -9.07
C THR A 7 -5.55 1.78 -9.95
N HIS A 8 -5.29 0.48 -9.95
CA HIS A 8 -5.99 -0.44 -10.82
C HIS A 8 -7.45 -0.70 -10.39
N ASN A 9 -8.30 -1.09 -11.35
CA ASN A 9 -9.71 -1.43 -11.13
C ASN A 9 -9.99 -2.94 -11.02
N GLY A 10 -8.97 -3.76 -10.77
CA GLY A 10 -9.15 -5.20 -10.58
C GLY A 10 -9.64 -5.57 -9.18
N LYS A 11 -9.56 -6.87 -8.88
CA LYS A 11 -9.55 -7.36 -7.49
C LYS A 11 -8.49 -6.57 -6.74
N PHE A 12 -8.88 -5.93 -5.65
CA PHE A 12 -7.95 -5.14 -4.88
C PHE A 12 -7.16 -5.96 -3.88
N HIS A 13 -5.91 -5.58 -3.66
CA HIS A 13 -4.99 -6.19 -2.71
C HIS A 13 -4.78 -5.28 -1.52
N CYS A 14 -4.01 -5.76 -0.54
CA CYS A 14 -3.64 -4.90 0.58
C CYS A 14 -2.65 -3.82 0.16
N ASP A 15 -1.92 -4.03 -0.93
CA ASP A 15 -0.86 -3.17 -1.41
C ASP A 15 -1.38 -1.77 -1.73
N GLU A 16 -2.18 -1.65 -2.78
CA GLU A 16 -2.70 -0.38 -3.26
C GLU A 16 -3.72 0.24 -2.30
N VAL A 17 -4.43 -0.59 -1.54
CA VAL A 17 -5.33 -0.15 -0.46
C VAL A 17 -4.53 0.58 0.62
N LEU A 18 -3.44 -0.01 1.10
CA LEU A 18 -2.62 0.61 2.15
C LEU A 18 -1.86 1.83 1.59
N ALA A 19 -1.35 1.76 0.35
CA ALA A 19 -0.70 2.87 -0.33
C ALA A 19 -1.64 4.10 -0.41
N CYS A 20 -2.87 3.91 -0.90
CA CYS A 20 -3.87 4.98 -0.99
C CYS A 20 -4.23 5.56 0.39
N TYR A 21 -4.42 4.69 1.40
CA TYR A 21 -4.70 5.15 2.76
C TYR A 21 -3.56 6.03 3.30
N MET A 22 -2.31 5.57 3.19
CA MET A 22 -1.14 6.32 3.69
C MET A 22 -1.02 7.69 3.02
N LEU A 23 -1.19 7.77 1.70
CA LEU A 23 -1.18 9.04 0.97
C LEU A 23 -2.28 9.98 1.49
N LYS A 24 -3.52 9.50 1.63
CA LYS A 24 -4.64 10.31 2.11
C LYS A 24 -4.54 10.73 3.58
N ARG A 25 -3.60 10.17 4.35
CA ARG A 25 -3.29 10.63 5.71
C ARG A 25 -2.32 11.81 5.75
N LEU A 26 -1.62 12.09 4.65
CA LEU A 26 -0.71 13.22 4.53
C LEU A 26 -1.49 14.49 4.20
N ASN A 27 -1.16 15.60 4.85
CA ASN A 27 -1.78 16.91 4.63
C ASN A 27 -1.79 17.32 3.15
N GLN A 28 -0.71 16.98 2.42
CA GLN A 28 -0.55 17.30 1.01
C GLN A 28 -1.56 16.59 0.10
N PHE A 29 -1.95 15.35 0.41
CA PHE A 29 -2.80 14.51 -0.46
C PHE A 29 -4.14 14.16 0.18
N ARG A 30 -4.44 14.70 1.36
CA ARG A 30 -5.61 14.36 2.17
C ARG A 30 -6.91 14.37 1.38
N ASP A 31 -7.10 15.45 0.64
CA ASP A 31 -8.32 15.68 -0.12
C ASP A 31 -8.32 14.97 -1.47
N TYR A 32 -7.20 14.40 -1.93
CA TYR A 32 -7.10 13.79 -3.26
C TYR A 32 -8.16 12.69 -3.44
N SER A 33 -8.80 12.67 -4.60
CA SER A 33 -9.72 11.60 -4.98
C SER A 33 -8.95 10.36 -5.42
N VAL A 34 -9.56 9.18 -5.27
CA VAL A 34 -9.00 7.93 -5.79
C VAL A 34 -9.77 7.56 -7.05
N VAL A 35 -9.04 7.33 -8.15
CA VAL A 35 -9.58 6.83 -9.42
C VAL A 35 -9.02 5.45 -9.67
N ARG A 36 -9.93 4.48 -9.87
CA ARG A 36 -9.56 3.08 -10.14
C ARG A 36 -9.73 2.79 -11.62
N THR A 37 -8.63 2.55 -12.33
CA THR A 37 -8.61 2.31 -13.78
C THR A 37 -7.30 1.64 -14.22
N ARG A 38 -7.31 1.02 -15.40
CA ARG A 38 -6.08 0.60 -16.12
C ARG A 38 -5.87 1.36 -17.42
N ASP A 39 -6.74 2.31 -17.73
CA ASP A 39 -6.61 3.14 -18.93
C ASP A 39 -5.41 4.09 -18.81
N PRO A 40 -4.37 3.95 -19.66
CA PRO A 40 -3.17 4.78 -19.57
C PRO A 40 -3.47 6.27 -19.70
N ALA A 41 -4.41 6.66 -20.57
CA ALA A 41 -4.76 8.07 -20.78
C ALA A 41 -5.33 8.70 -19.50
N THR A 42 -6.16 7.95 -18.76
CA THR A 42 -6.66 8.40 -17.45
C THR A 42 -5.54 8.45 -16.39
N LEU A 43 -4.67 7.43 -16.34
CA LEU A 43 -3.54 7.39 -15.41
C LEU A 43 -2.54 8.52 -15.63
N ASP A 44 -2.34 8.95 -16.88
CA ASP A 44 -1.48 10.09 -17.22
C ASP A 44 -2.01 11.42 -16.66
N THR A 45 -3.31 11.52 -16.40
CA THR A 45 -3.90 12.70 -15.74
C THR A 45 -3.79 12.67 -14.22
N CYS A 46 -3.40 11.54 -13.62
CA CYS A 46 -3.31 11.40 -12.17
C CYS A 46 -2.00 12.01 -11.62
N ASP A 47 -2.12 12.74 -10.51
CA ASP A 47 -0.99 13.35 -9.80
C ASP A 47 -0.06 12.31 -9.16
N ILE A 48 -0.65 11.20 -8.70
CA ILE A 48 0.04 10.04 -8.12
C ILE A 48 -0.55 8.78 -8.72
N VAL A 49 0.27 7.78 -9.03
CA VAL A 49 -0.20 6.46 -9.47
C VAL A 49 0.47 5.38 -8.64
N VAL A 50 -0.32 4.44 -8.14
CA VAL A 50 0.14 3.29 -7.32
C VAL A 50 -0.39 1.99 -7.92
N ASP A 51 0.44 0.95 -7.91
CA ASP A 51 0.06 -0.42 -8.26
C ASP A 51 -0.47 -0.62 -9.69
N VAL A 52 -0.14 0.31 -10.58
CA VAL A 52 -0.51 0.25 -11.99
C VAL A 52 0.42 1.15 -12.82
N GLY A 53 0.58 0.81 -14.10
CA GLY A 53 1.31 1.62 -15.09
C GLY A 53 2.74 1.17 -15.34
N ALA A 54 3.23 0.15 -14.62
CA ALA A 54 4.57 -0.45 -14.74
C ALA A 54 5.71 0.57 -14.66
N VAL A 55 5.57 1.60 -13.80
CA VAL A 55 6.62 2.61 -13.57
C VAL A 55 6.84 2.85 -12.07
N TYR A 56 8.10 2.78 -11.65
CA TYR A 56 8.58 3.34 -10.40
C TYR A 56 9.46 4.56 -10.70
N ASP A 57 8.98 5.75 -10.32
CA ASP A 57 9.69 7.01 -10.45
C ASP A 57 9.13 7.98 -9.40
N HIS A 58 9.89 8.19 -8.31
CA HIS A 58 9.47 9.08 -7.23
C HIS A 58 9.27 10.52 -7.71
N SER A 59 10.10 11.00 -8.65
CA SER A 59 9.99 12.37 -9.16
C SER A 59 8.66 12.62 -9.89
N LYS A 60 8.11 11.56 -10.50
CA LYS A 60 6.80 11.55 -11.17
C LYS A 60 5.68 10.97 -10.30
N LYS A 61 5.97 10.60 -9.05
CA LYS A 61 5.03 9.96 -8.11
C LYS A 61 4.34 8.73 -8.73
N ARG A 62 5.12 7.89 -9.39
CA ARG A 62 4.71 6.60 -9.93
C ARG A 62 5.30 5.51 -9.05
N TYR A 63 4.45 4.68 -8.46
CA TYR A 63 4.81 3.67 -7.47
C TYR A 63 4.21 2.33 -7.86
N ASP A 64 4.72 1.75 -8.93
CA ASP A 64 4.39 0.39 -9.34
C ASP A 64 5.65 -0.48 -9.29
N HIS A 65 5.50 -1.73 -8.89
CA HIS A 65 6.55 -2.74 -8.71
C HIS A 65 6.47 -3.89 -9.72
N HIS A 66 5.47 -3.89 -10.60
CA HIS A 66 5.18 -4.97 -11.56
C HIS A 66 6.18 -5.11 -12.73
N GLN A 67 7.23 -4.29 -12.78
CA GLN A 67 8.25 -4.40 -13.82
C GLN A 67 9.09 -5.64 -13.59
N LYS A 68 9.42 -6.36 -14.67
CA LYS A 68 10.25 -7.56 -14.62
C LYS A 68 11.59 -7.33 -13.90
N GLU A 69 12.19 -6.16 -14.12
CA GLU A 69 13.51 -5.80 -13.58
C GLU A 69 13.43 -5.13 -12.20
N PHE A 70 12.22 -4.85 -11.68
CA PHE A 70 12.06 -4.19 -10.40
C PHE A 70 12.48 -5.13 -9.25
N ASN A 71 13.48 -4.68 -8.47
CA ASN A 71 14.05 -5.42 -7.35
C ASN A 71 14.40 -4.48 -6.19
N GLU A 72 13.74 -3.33 -6.09
CA GLU A 72 14.02 -2.37 -5.03
C GLU A 72 13.52 -2.89 -3.67
N THR A 73 14.34 -2.64 -2.64
CA THR A 73 14.10 -2.92 -1.23
C THR A 73 14.32 -1.63 -0.42
N MET A 74 13.95 -1.60 0.86
CA MET A 74 14.36 -0.47 1.71
C MET A 74 15.88 -0.28 1.73
N GLN A 75 16.65 -1.37 1.61
CA GLN A 75 18.10 -1.34 1.62
C GLN A 75 18.67 -0.81 0.29
N THR A 76 18.17 -1.23 -0.88
CA THR A 76 18.67 -0.73 -2.17
C THR A 76 18.39 0.78 -2.32
N LEU A 77 17.28 1.25 -1.76
CA LEU A 77 16.94 2.67 -1.68
C LEU A 77 17.75 3.43 -0.61
N SER A 78 18.57 2.75 0.20
CA SER A 78 19.37 3.32 1.28
C SER A 78 18.53 4.02 2.37
N ILE A 79 17.37 3.45 2.71
CA ILE A 79 16.39 4.05 3.65
C ILE A 79 16.37 3.32 5.00
N LEU A 80 16.24 1.99 4.97
CA LEU A 80 16.33 1.09 6.13
C LEU A 80 17.04 -0.21 5.73
N ASP A 81 17.48 -0.99 6.71
CA ASP A 81 18.24 -2.23 6.56
C ASP A 81 17.35 -3.47 6.35
N PHE A 82 16.37 -3.38 5.43
CA PHE A 82 15.46 -4.49 5.09
C PHE A 82 15.59 -4.88 3.62
N ASN A 83 15.58 -6.20 3.37
CA ASN A 83 15.79 -6.80 2.05
C ASN A 83 14.52 -7.32 1.38
N THR A 84 13.37 -7.13 2.00
CA THR A 84 12.09 -7.49 1.38
C THR A 84 11.84 -6.61 0.16
N LYS A 85 11.53 -7.24 -0.98
CA LYS A 85 11.16 -6.54 -2.22
C LYS A 85 9.92 -5.70 -1.95
N LEU A 86 9.96 -4.42 -2.31
CA LEU A 86 8.86 -3.48 -2.04
C LEU A 86 7.67 -3.75 -2.96
N SER A 87 6.46 -3.58 -2.43
CA SER A 87 5.25 -3.36 -3.21
C SER A 87 4.95 -1.85 -3.29
N SER A 88 3.82 -1.45 -3.86
CA SER A 88 3.44 -0.03 -3.96
C SER A 88 3.30 0.65 -2.59
N ALA A 89 2.79 -0.06 -1.59
CA ALA A 89 2.71 0.34 -0.19
C ALA A 89 4.10 0.58 0.39
N GLY A 90 5.03 -0.37 0.21
CA GLY A 90 6.42 -0.20 0.64
C GLY A 90 7.11 0.98 -0.02
N LEU A 91 6.89 1.20 -1.32
CA LEU A 91 7.39 2.36 -2.06
C LEU A 91 6.82 3.68 -1.51
N VAL A 92 5.51 3.75 -1.29
CA VAL A 92 4.88 4.94 -0.66
C VAL A 92 5.43 5.15 0.75
N TYR A 93 5.62 4.09 1.54
CA TYR A 93 6.17 4.17 2.89
C TYR A 93 7.64 4.57 2.91
N ALA A 94 8.44 4.11 1.93
CA ALA A 94 9.84 4.47 1.75
C ALA A 94 9.98 5.99 1.60
N HIS A 95 9.17 6.60 0.72
CA HIS A 95 9.26 8.03 0.40
C HIS A 95 8.51 8.93 1.38
N TYR A 96 7.36 8.48 1.90
CA TYR A 96 6.49 9.33 2.71
C TYR A 96 6.30 8.85 4.16
N GLY A 97 6.79 7.67 4.54
CA GLY A 97 6.49 7.08 5.84
C GLY A 97 7.01 7.90 7.02
N ARG A 98 8.15 8.59 6.90
CA ARG A 98 8.61 9.52 7.96
C ARG A 98 7.67 10.71 8.12
N GLN A 99 7.21 11.30 7.01
CA GLN A 99 6.25 12.40 7.03
C GLN A 99 4.91 11.93 7.61
N LEU A 100 4.45 10.75 7.20
CA LEU A 100 3.23 10.12 7.71
C LEU A 100 3.29 9.96 9.23
N VAL A 101 4.39 9.41 9.75
CA VAL A 101 4.59 9.24 11.19
C VAL A 101 4.64 10.59 11.90
N ALA A 102 5.34 11.58 11.35
CA ALA A 102 5.40 12.92 11.93
C ALA A 102 4.03 13.60 12.02
N GLU A 103 3.21 13.49 10.97
CA GLU A 103 1.89 14.13 10.92
C GLU A 103 0.82 13.41 11.75
N VAL A 104 0.97 12.09 12.00
CA VAL A 104 -0.06 11.28 12.67
C VAL A 104 0.29 10.94 14.13
N LEU A 105 1.57 10.77 14.46
CA LEU A 105 2.05 10.27 15.77
C LEU A 105 2.81 11.32 16.58
N LEU A 106 3.24 12.42 15.96
CA LEU A 106 3.81 13.62 16.57
C LEU A 106 5.15 13.46 17.34
N GLU A 107 5.60 12.25 17.69
CA GLU A 107 6.88 12.01 18.41
C GLU A 107 7.62 10.73 17.94
N MET A 108 8.90 10.60 18.33
CA MET A 108 9.75 9.42 18.09
C MET A 108 9.79 8.92 16.62
N VAL A 109 9.73 9.85 15.66
CA VAL A 109 9.54 9.55 14.22
C VAL A 109 10.48 8.48 13.70
N GLY A 110 11.78 8.55 14.04
CA GLY A 110 12.76 7.56 13.55
C GLY A 110 12.50 6.14 14.05
N ILE A 111 12.19 5.98 15.34
CA ILE A 111 11.93 4.68 15.97
C ILE A 111 10.60 4.11 15.48
N LEU A 112 9.55 4.93 15.46
CA LEU A 112 8.23 4.49 15.00
C LEU A 112 8.21 4.19 13.51
N TYR A 113 8.93 4.97 12.69
CA TYR A 113 9.08 4.70 11.26
C TYR A 113 9.67 3.31 10.99
N ARG A 114 10.79 2.99 11.66
CA ARG A 114 11.39 1.66 11.52
C ARG A 114 10.47 0.56 12.03
N LYS A 115 9.89 0.76 13.22
CA LYS A 115 9.06 -0.25 13.87
C LYS A 115 7.80 -0.57 13.06
N LEU A 116 7.12 0.44 12.54
CA LEU A 116 5.94 0.26 11.71
C LEU A 116 6.26 -0.42 10.37
N TYR A 117 7.43 -0.18 9.79
CA TYR A 117 7.86 -0.97 8.64
C TYR A 117 8.01 -2.44 9.02
N GLU A 118 8.86 -2.72 10.01
CA GLU A 118 9.20 -4.07 10.48
C GLU A 118 7.99 -4.90 10.90
N THR A 119 7.01 -4.30 11.58
CA THR A 119 5.88 -5.06 12.14
C THR A 119 4.61 -4.99 11.33
N PHE A 120 4.57 -4.21 10.24
CA PHE A 120 3.33 -3.98 9.50
C PHE A 120 3.54 -3.91 7.99
N VAL A 121 4.28 -2.90 7.50
CA VAL A 121 4.38 -2.65 6.06
C VAL A 121 5.18 -3.74 5.34
N GLU A 122 6.25 -4.24 5.95
CA GLU A 122 7.07 -5.31 5.36
C GLU A 122 6.27 -6.59 5.08
N ALA A 123 5.28 -6.92 5.93
CA ALA A 123 4.40 -8.06 5.69
C ALA A 123 3.51 -7.86 4.45
N VAL A 124 3.09 -6.62 4.17
CA VAL A 124 2.33 -6.29 2.96
C VAL A 124 3.22 -6.42 1.73
N ASP A 125 4.43 -5.86 1.78
CA ASP A 125 5.44 -5.98 0.73
C ASP A 125 5.73 -7.45 0.39
N ALA A 126 5.98 -8.27 1.41
CA ALA A 126 6.30 -9.68 1.25
C ALA A 126 5.13 -10.47 0.65
N ILE A 127 3.90 -10.29 1.18
CA ILE A 127 2.72 -11.03 0.70
C ILE A 127 2.44 -10.71 -0.76
N ASP A 128 2.52 -9.43 -1.14
CA ASP A 128 2.19 -8.98 -2.48
C ASP A 128 3.24 -9.44 -3.52
N ASN A 129 4.51 -9.47 -3.12
CA ASN A 129 5.59 -10.04 -3.94
C ASN A 129 5.71 -11.57 -3.86
N GLY A 130 4.80 -12.26 -3.16
CA GLY A 130 4.80 -13.72 -3.03
C GLY A 130 5.99 -14.29 -2.23
N ILE A 131 6.58 -13.49 -1.34
CA ILE A 131 7.70 -13.87 -0.49
C ILE A 131 7.15 -14.61 0.75
N PRO A 132 7.59 -15.85 1.03
CA PRO A 132 7.15 -16.58 2.21
C PRO A 132 7.74 -15.97 3.50
N ALA A 133 6.97 -15.99 4.58
CA ALA A 133 7.41 -15.45 5.88
C ALA A 133 8.55 -16.26 6.54
N TYR A 134 8.78 -17.49 6.09
CA TYR A 134 9.84 -18.38 6.55
C TYR A 134 10.12 -19.46 5.51
N ASP A 135 11.32 -20.04 5.57
CA ASP A 135 11.70 -21.16 4.71
C ASP A 135 10.94 -22.45 5.06
N GLY A 136 10.61 -23.25 4.02
CA GLY A 136 9.98 -24.56 4.15
C GLY A 136 8.47 -24.58 3.92
N ILE A 137 7.84 -25.73 4.19
CA ILE A 137 6.41 -25.94 3.96
C ILE A 137 5.63 -25.56 5.23
N PRO A 138 4.66 -24.63 5.15
CA PRO A 138 3.84 -24.26 6.30
C PRO A 138 3.01 -25.47 6.78
N ARG A 139 2.87 -25.63 8.10
CA ARG A 139 2.00 -26.69 8.67
C ARG A 139 0.51 -26.41 8.44
N TYR A 140 0.14 -25.15 8.28
CA TYR A 140 -1.22 -24.70 8.00
C TYR A 140 -1.18 -23.33 7.32
N HIS A 141 -2.25 -22.99 6.60
CA HIS A 141 -2.41 -21.69 5.97
C HIS A 141 -3.22 -20.75 6.86
N VAL A 142 -2.79 -19.48 6.96
CA VAL A 142 -3.52 -18.43 7.68
C VAL A 142 -4.09 -17.44 6.67
N SER A 143 -5.41 -17.37 6.57
CA SER A 143 -6.11 -16.40 5.71
C SER A 143 -6.69 -15.21 6.49
N GLY A 144 -6.56 -15.19 7.82
CA GLY A 144 -7.13 -14.14 8.68
C GLY A 144 -6.27 -12.89 8.86
N GLY A 145 -5.07 -12.85 8.28
CA GLY A 145 -4.18 -11.68 8.33
C GLY A 145 -4.74 -10.47 7.58
N LEU A 146 -4.06 -9.32 7.67
CA LEU A 146 -4.51 -8.06 7.07
C LEU A 146 -4.87 -8.23 5.59
N SER A 147 -3.98 -8.80 4.77
CA SER A 147 -4.23 -9.00 3.33
C SER A 147 -5.41 -9.91 3.03
N GLY A 148 -5.64 -10.92 3.86
CA GLY A 148 -6.82 -11.77 3.75
C GLY A 148 -8.12 -11.04 4.12
N ARG A 149 -8.10 -10.22 5.18
CA ARG A 149 -9.25 -9.39 5.58
C ARG A 149 -9.59 -8.34 4.53
N VAL A 150 -8.59 -7.68 3.94
CA VAL A 150 -8.78 -6.81 2.77
C VAL A 150 -9.35 -7.63 1.60
N GLY A 151 -8.79 -8.82 1.34
CA GLY A 151 -9.28 -9.74 0.33
C GLY A 151 -10.78 -10.09 0.47
N HIS A 152 -11.27 -10.29 1.69
CA HIS A 152 -12.68 -10.57 1.98
C HIS A 152 -13.63 -9.41 1.66
N LEU A 153 -13.12 -8.19 1.52
CA LEU A 153 -13.92 -7.06 1.07
C LEU A 153 -14.03 -7.01 -0.45
N ASN A 154 -13.33 -7.85 -1.23
CA ASN A 154 -13.59 -7.88 -2.67
C ASN A 154 -15.01 -8.39 -2.96
N PRO A 155 -15.68 -7.89 -4.01
CA PRO A 155 -16.92 -8.48 -4.51
C PRO A 155 -16.80 -9.98 -4.77
N HIS A 156 -17.73 -10.78 -4.24
CA HIS A 156 -17.83 -12.19 -4.64
C HIS A 156 -18.48 -12.31 -6.02
N TRP A 157 -18.14 -13.39 -6.72
CA TRP A 157 -18.58 -13.67 -8.09
C TRP A 157 -20.10 -13.80 -8.25
N ASN A 158 -20.82 -14.08 -7.17
CA ASN A 158 -22.26 -14.34 -7.14
C ASN A 158 -23.07 -13.16 -6.57
N GLU A 159 -22.45 -12.02 -6.32
CA GLU A 159 -23.14 -10.84 -5.81
C GLU A 159 -23.85 -10.06 -6.91
N VAL A 160 -25.01 -9.48 -6.58
CA VAL A 160 -25.79 -8.67 -7.51
C VAL A 160 -25.39 -7.20 -7.35
N ASN A 161 -24.88 -6.61 -8.44
CA ASN A 161 -24.50 -5.19 -8.53
C ASN A 161 -23.62 -4.69 -7.36
N PRO A 162 -22.51 -5.37 -7.01
CA PRO A 162 -21.61 -4.87 -5.99
C PRO A 162 -20.99 -3.55 -6.44
N ASN A 163 -20.67 -2.67 -5.48
CA ASN A 163 -19.91 -1.44 -5.73
C ASN A 163 -18.45 -1.65 -5.28
N PRO A 164 -17.51 -1.96 -6.21
CA PRO A 164 -16.13 -2.25 -5.83
C PRO A 164 -15.40 -1.04 -5.23
N ASP A 165 -15.80 0.18 -5.57
CA ASP A 165 -15.13 1.41 -5.12
C ASP A 165 -15.53 1.74 -3.68
N GLU A 166 -16.79 1.52 -3.32
CA GLU A 166 -17.23 1.58 -1.92
C GLU A 166 -16.48 0.56 -1.06
N ARG A 167 -16.33 -0.68 -1.55
CA ARG A 167 -15.57 -1.71 -0.84
C ARG A 167 -14.08 -1.40 -0.74
N PHE A 168 -13.52 -0.76 -1.75
CA PHE A 168 -12.16 -0.25 -1.71
C PHE A 168 -11.99 0.79 -0.60
N GLN A 169 -12.94 1.72 -0.46
CA GLN A 169 -12.94 2.68 0.66
C GLN A 169 -13.01 1.96 2.02
N GLN A 170 -13.90 0.97 2.16
CA GLN A 170 -13.98 0.17 3.40
C GLN A 170 -12.66 -0.56 3.70
N ALA A 171 -11.98 -1.07 2.65
CA ALA A 171 -10.69 -1.72 2.80
C ALA A 171 -9.59 -0.74 3.24
N MET A 172 -9.59 0.50 2.74
CA MET A 172 -8.67 1.54 3.19
C MET A 172 -8.86 1.84 4.68
N GLU A 173 -10.10 2.01 5.14
CA GLU A 173 -10.37 2.24 6.56
C GLU A 173 -9.95 1.06 7.43
N LEU A 174 -10.21 -0.18 6.97
CA LEU A 174 -9.81 -1.40 7.66
C LEU A 174 -8.28 -1.51 7.81
N ALA A 175 -7.53 -1.37 6.71
CA ALA A 175 -6.09 -1.51 6.72
C ALA A 175 -5.42 -0.37 7.48
N GLY A 176 -5.90 0.85 7.24
CA GLY A 176 -5.39 2.05 7.84
C GLY A 176 -5.67 2.21 9.33
N GLY A 177 -6.84 1.74 9.79
CA GLY A 177 -7.17 1.70 11.21
C GLY A 177 -6.21 0.81 12.01
N LEU A 178 -5.75 -0.30 11.42
CA LEU A 178 -4.81 -1.22 12.06
C LEU A 178 -3.37 -0.71 12.08
N LEU A 179 -2.95 0.06 11.07
CA LEU A 179 -1.61 0.67 11.01
C LEU A 179 -1.35 1.55 12.25
N PHE A 180 -2.36 2.29 12.69
CA PHE A 180 -2.25 3.22 13.82
C PHE A 180 -2.94 2.76 15.11
N SER A 181 -3.54 1.57 15.15
CA SER A 181 -4.08 1.01 16.39
C SER A 181 -2.99 0.49 17.34
N HIS A 182 -1.77 0.30 16.83
CA HIS A 182 -0.60 -0.17 17.58
C HIS A 182 0.03 0.89 18.52
N LYS A 183 -0.61 2.06 18.71
CA LYS A 183 -0.14 3.12 19.62
C LYS A 183 -0.21 2.76 21.12
N ASN A 184 -0.83 1.62 21.47
CA ASN A 184 -1.23 1.30 22.85
C ASN A 184 -0.45 0.14 23.50
N HIS A 185 0.62 -0.37 22.88
CA HIS A 185 1.45 -1.44 23.42
C HIS A 185 2.94 -1.13 23.33
#